data_AF-A0A3D3YSN1-F1
#
_entry.id   AF-A0A3D3YSN1-F1
#
_cell.length_a   1.000
_cell.length_b   1.000
_cell.length_c   1.000
_cell.angle_alpha   90.00
_cell.angle_beta   90.00
_cell.angle_gamma   90.00
#
_symmetry.space_group_name_H-M   'P 1'
#
loop_
_entity.id
_entity.type
_entity.pdbx_description
1 polymer ?
#
loop_
_entity_poly.entity_id
_entity_poly.type
_entity_poly.pdbx_seq_one_letter_code
_entity_poly.pdbx_strand_id
1 'polypeptide(L)'
;MKLKVFHDECGRESLVQQIIDTQGHCPWDGRPFNSDYNAMFVELLERAELAGTALESALDELAGMDRGAGRFWLSEDSLLGDLKDLGARLGKRTPQPVGRR
;
A
#
# COMPACT_ATOMS: atom_id res chain seq x y z
N MET A 1 -6.23 -4.98 -3.14
CA MET A 1 -5.41 -3.81 -3.49
C MET A 1 -3.95 -4.22 -3.35
N LYS A 2 -3.06 -3.78 -4.23
CA LYS A 2 -1.62 -4.06 -4.11
C LYS A 2 -0.85 -2.81 -3.72
N LEU A 3 -0.18 -2.87 -2.56
CA LEU A 3 0.59 -1.75 -2.03
C LEU A 3 2.04 -1.84 -2.54
N LYS A 4 2.57 -0.66 -2.88
CA LYS A 4 3.94 -0.48 -3.35
C LYS A 4 4.71 0.35 -2.34
N VAL A 5 5.92 -0.07 -2.04
CA VAL A 5 6.84 0.63 -1.14
C VAL A 5 8.10 0.98 -1.92
N PHE A 6 8.62 2.19 -1.71
CA PHE A 6 9.86 2.64 -2.31
C PHE A 6 10.97 2.64 -1.26
N HIS A 7 12.10 2.03 -1.57
CA HIS A 7 13.26 2.05 -0.68
C HIS A 7 14.08 3.31 -0.95
N ASP A 8 14.23 4.18 0.05
CA ASP A 8 14.92 5.46 -0.13
C ASP A 8 16.41 5.31 -0.47
N GLU A 9 17.05 4.20 -0.05
CA GLU A 9 18.48 4.02 -0.28
C GLU A 9 18.81 3.58 -1.72
N CYS A 10 18.10 2.59 -2.28
CA CYS A 10 18.32 2.16 -3.66
C CYS A 10 17.36 2.77 -4.67
N GLY A 11 16.33 3.49 -4.23
CA GLY A 11 15.34 4.17 -5.06
C GLY A 11 14.34 3.25 -5.78
N ARG A 12 14.35 1.95 -5.49
CA ARG A 12 13.54 0.95 -6.21
C ARG A 12 12.20 0.70 -5.51
N GLU A 13 11.22 0.35 -6.33
CA GLU A 13 9.89 -0.10 -5.91
C GLU A 13 9.93 -1.57 -5.50
N SER A 14 9.16 -1.93 -4.48
CA SER A 14 8.89 -3.30 -4.05
C SER A 14 7.42 -3.47 -3.70
N LEU A 15 6.85 -4.63 -4.05
CA LEU A 15 5.53 -5.05 -3.57
C LEU A 15 5.62 -5.52 -2.12
N VAL A 16 4.55 -5.34 -1.35
CA VAL A 16 4.48 -5.80 0.05
C VAL A 16 4.84 -7.27 0.19
N GLN A 17 4.33 -8.15 -0.69
CA GLN A 17 4.68 -9.57 -0.64
C GLN A 17 6.20 -9.81 -0.77
N GLN A 18 6.88 -9.09 -1.67
CA GLN A 18 8.33 -9.23 -1.84
C GLN A 18 9.08 -8.81 -0.58
N ILE A 19 8.54 -7.85 0.18
CA ILE A 19 9.11 -7.36 1.44
C ILE A 19 8.85 -8.34 2.58
N ILE A 20 7.68 -8.98 2.60
CA ILE A 20 7.35 -10.05 3.55
C ILE A 20 8.29 -11.24 3.34
N ASP A 21 8.47 -11.66 2.08
CA ASP A 21 9.30 -12.81 1.71
C ASP A 21 10.78 -12.59 2.10
N THR A 22 11.23 -11.34 2.16
CA THR A 22 12.58 -10.93 2.60
C THR A 22 12.64 -10.49 4.06
N GLN A 23 11.57 -10.70 4.84
CA GLN A 23 11.48 -10.36 6.26
C GLN A 23 11.79 -8.88 6.55
N GLY A 24 11.31 -7.97 5.68
CA GLY A 24 11.47 -6.52 5.83
C GLY A 24 12.73 -5.95 5.19
N HIS A 25 13.51 -6.77 4.48
CA HIS A 25 14.69 -6.29 3.73
C HIS A 25 14.31 -5.93 2.30
N CYS A 26 14.98 -4.93 1.73
CA CYS A 26 14.81 -4.60 0.33
C CYS A 26 15.24 -5.78 -0.55
N PRO A 27 14.38 -6.28 -1.46
CA PRO A 27 14.72 -7.38 -2.37
C PRO A 27 15.87 -7.06 -3.33
N TRP A 28 16.26 -5.80 -3.44
CA TRP A 28 17.22 -5.33 -4.43
C TRP A 28 18.62 -5.11 -3.87
N ASP A 29 18.75 -4.65 -2.63
CA ASP A 29 20.03 -4.32 -1.99
C ASP A 29 20.27 -5.04 -0.66
N GLY A 30 19.26 -5.76 -0.14
CA GLY A 30 19.32 -6.54 1.11
C GLY A 30 19.26 -5.72 2.39
N ARG A 31 19.11 -4.39 2.33
CA ARG A 31 19.08 -3.52 3.51
C ARG A 31 17.67 -3.39 4.07
N PRO A 32 17.49 -3.23 5.39
CA PRO A 32 16.17 -3.15 5.99
C PRO A 32 15.47 -1.83 5.62
N PHE A 33 14.16 -1.89 5.39
CA PHE A 33 13.35 -0.67 5.23
C PHE A 33 13.24 0.14 6.54
N ASN A 34 13.35 -0.55 7.68
CA ASN A 34 13.37 0.06 9.00
C ASN A 34 14.37 -0.69 9.89
N SER A 35 15.45 -0.04 10.32
CA SER A 35 16.52 -0.65 11.09
C SER A 35 16.09 -1.08 12.50
N ASP A 36 15.16 -0.35 13.10
CA ASP A 36 14.86 -0.46 14.53
C ASP A 36 13.60 -1.30 14.77
N TYR A 37 12.67 -1.29 13.80
CA TYR A 37 11.34 -1.89 13.94
C TYR A 37 10.93 -2.74 12.73
N ASN A 38 11.87 -3.46 12.13
CA ASN A 38 11.65 -4.17 10.87
C ASN A 38 10.48 -5.18 10.93
N ALA A 39 10.36 -5.94 12.01
CA ALA A 39 9.28 -6.92 12.19
C ALA A 39 7.89 -6.24 12.25
N MET A 40 7.78 -5.16 13.01
CA MET A 40 6.54 -4.38 13.12
C MET A 40 6.18 -3.72 11.79
N PHE A 41 7.17 -3.25 11.03
CA PHE A 41 6.96 -2.70 9.69
C PHE A 41 6.34 -3.74 8.74
N VAL A 42 6.88 -4.96 8.71
CA VAL A 42 6.34 -6.06 7.89
C VAL A 42 4.90 -6.40 8.29
N GLU A 43 4.64 -6.56 9.59
CA GLU A 43 3.30 -6.87 10.11
C GLU A 43 2.28 -5.80 9.68
N LEU A 44 2.63 -4.52 9.82
CA LEU A 44 1.73 -3.41 9.47
C LEU A 44 1.47 -3.34 7.97
N LEU A 45 2.47 -3.63 7.13
CA LEU A 45 2.29 -3.70 5.67
C LEU A 45 1.36 -4.85 5.26
N GLU A 46 1.57 -6.04 5.83
CA GLU A 46 0.71 -7.20 5.56
C GLU A 46 -0.74 -6.90 5.93
N ARG A 47 -0.97 -6.35 7.13
CA ARG A 47 -2.30 -5.95 7.61
C ARG A 47 -2.94 -4.88 6.71
N ALA A 48 -2.17 -3.90 6.25
CA ALA A 48 -2.67 -2.86 5.35
C ALA A 48 -3.07 -3.43 3.97
N GLU A 49 -2.28 -4.34 3.39
CA GLU A 49 -2.60 -4.96 2.10
C GLU A 49 -3.82 -5.89 2.19
N LEU A 50 -3.94 -6.66 3.28
CA LEU A 50 -5.10 -7.51 3.54
C LEU A 50 -6.39 -6.69 3.70
N ALA A 51 -6.37 -5.66 4.56
CA ALA A 51 -7.52 -4.79 4.77
C ALA A 51 -7.93 -4.04 3.49
N GLY A 52 -6.94 -3.53 2.74
CA GLY A 52 -7.17 -2.88 1.46
C GLY A 52 -7.79 -3.81 0.41
N THR A 53 -7.38 -5.07 0.39
CA THR A 53 -7.99 -6.09 -0.48
C THR A 53 -9.41 -6.42 -0.08
N ALA A 54 -9.69 -6.56 1.22
CA ALA A 54 -11.05 -6.78 1.70
C ALA A 54 -11.98 -5.62 1.36
N LEU A 55 -11.51 -4.37 1.51
CA LEU A 55 -12.27 -3.18 1.14
C LEU A 55 -12.56 -3.13 -0.37
N GLU A 56 -11.54 -3.37 -1.21
CA GLU A 56 -11.71 -3.40 -2.67
C GLU A 56 -12.74 -4.44 -3.10
N SER A 57 -12.65 -5.67 -2.57
CA SER A 57 -13.62 -6.73 -2.89
C SER A 57 -15.04 -6.35 -2.49
N ALA A 58 -15.24 -5.81 -1.28
CA ALA A 58 -16.57 -5.42 -0.81
C ALA A 58 -17.18 -4.28 -1.65
N LEU A 59 -16.37 -3.32 -2.07
CA LEU A 59 -16.83 -2.23 -2.93
C LEU A 59 -17.16 -2.71 -4.35
N ASP A 60 -16.40 -3.67 -4.89
CA ASP A 60 -16.68 -4.29 -6.19
C ASP A 60 -18.00 -5.08 -6.16
N GLU A 61 -18.23 -5.85 -5.09
CA GLU A 61 -19.51 -6.55 -4.87
C GLU A 61 -20.69 -5.57 -4.78
N LEU A 62 -20.55 -4.48 -4.02
CA LEU A 62 -21.58 -3.42 -3.92
C LEU A 62 -21.84 -2.76 -5.28
N ALA A 63 -20.80 -2.47 -6.05
CA ALA A 63 -20.94 -1.91 -7.40
C ALA A 63 -21.65 -2.89 -8.35
N GLY A 64 -21.48 -4.20 -8.14
CA GLY A 64 -22.23 -5.25 -8.83
C GLY A 64 -23.73 -5.25 -8.51
N MET A 65 -24.11 -4.85 -7.28
CA MET A 65 -25.51 -4.80 -6.84
C MET A 65 -26.29 -3.60 -7.41
N ASP A 66 -25.61 -2.51 -7.75
CA ASP A 66 -26.24 -1.24 -8.16
C ASP A 66 -26.85 -1.25 -9.58
N ARG A 67 -26.71 -2.34 -10.35
CA ARG A 67 -27.14 -2.39 -11.76
C ARG A 67 -28.66 -2.43 -12.00
N GLY A 68 -29.52 -2.09 -11.03
CA GLY A 68 -30.95 -1.97 -11.30
C GLY A 68 -31.92 -1.76 -10.13
N ALA A 69 -31.48 -1.83 -8.87
CA ALA A 69 -32.38 -1.72 -7.71
C ALA A 69 -31.84 -0.91 -6.52
N GLY A 70 -30.60 -0.42 -6.60
CA GLY A 70 -29.98 0.37 -5.54
C GLY A 70 -30.66 1.74 -5.37
N ARG A 71 -31.03 2.09 -4.14
CA ARG A 71 -31.34 3.48 -3.75
C ARG A 71 -30.27 4.01 -2.81
N PHE A 72 -29.01 3.86 -3.18
CA PHE A 72 -27.87 4.33 -2.39
C PHE A 72 -26.78 4.86 -3.31
N TRP A 73 -25.90 5.67 -2.75
CA TRP A 73 -24.65 6.10 -3.36
C TRP A 73 -23.62 6.25 -2.24
N LEU A 74 -22.34 6.02 -2.56
CA LEU A 74 -21.25 6.25 -1.62
C LEU A 74 -20.60 7.60 -1.93
N SER A 75 -20.36 8.39 -0.89
CA SER A 75 -19.63 9.65 -1.01
C SER A 75 -18.16 9.38 -1.31
N GLU A 76 -17.68 9.90 -2.44
CA GLU A 76 -16.26 9.78 -2.83
C GLU A 76 -15.34 10.43 -1.78
N ASP A 77 -15.73 11.57 -1.23
CA ASP A 77 -14.93 12.26 -0.21
C ASP A 77 -14.80 11.44 1.07
N SER A 78 -15.85 10.72 1.47
CA SER A 78 -15.80 9.83 2.63
C SER A 78 -14.97 8.57 2.36
N LEU A 79 -14.93 8.10 1.12
CA LEU A 79 -14.16 6.91 0.75
C LEU A 79 -12.67 7.22 0.56
N LEU A 80 -12.37 8.25 -0.23
CA LEU A 80 -11.01 8.57 -0.66
C LEU A 80 -10.34 9.63 0.22
N GLY A 81 -11.10 10.47 0.93
CA GLY A 81 -10.58 11.55 1.77
C GLY A 81 -9.65 11.01 2.86
N ASP A 82 -10.15 10.07 3.66
CA ASP A 82 -9.38 9.47 4.76
C ASP A 82 -8.11 8.75 4.25
N LEU A 83 -8.19 8.05 3.11
CA LEU A 83 -7.04 7.39 2.50
C LEU A 83 -6.00 8.40 1.99
N LYS A 84 -6.44 9.52 1.43
CA LYS A 84 -5.55 10.62 0.99
C LYS A 84 -4.83 11.24 2.18
N ASP A 85 -5.54 11.48 3.29
CA ASP A 85 -4.98 12.08 4.50
C ASP A 85 -3.96 11.14 5.17
N LEU A 86 -4.27 9.84 5.24
CA LEU A 86 -3.33 8.83 5.73
C LEU A 86 -2.08 8.76 4.84
N GLY A 87 -2.25 8.74 3.51
CA GLY A 87 -1.13 8.77 2.57
C GLY A 87 -0.26 10.01 2.72
N ALA A 88 -0.84 11.18 2.98
CA ALA A 88 -0.10 12.41 3.22
C ALA A 88 0.77 12.32 4.49
N ARG A 89 0.29 11.64 5.54
CA ARG A 89 1.03 11.44 6.80
C ARG A 89 2.22 10.48 6.66
N LEU A 90 2.16 9.52 5.74
CA LEU A 90 3.27 8.61 5.42
C LEU A 90 4.41 9.32 4.66
N GLY A 91 4.20 10.56 4.22
CA GLY A 91 5.18 11.39 3.55
C GLY A 91 5.19 11.21 2.03
N LYS A 92 5.51 12.28 1.31
CA LYS A 92 5.71 12.26 -0.14
C LYS A 92 7.22 12.32 -0.41
N ARG A 93 7.82 11.19 -0.76
CA ARG A 93 9.18 11.16 -1.31
C ARG A 93 9.09 10.79 -2.77
N THR A 94 9.64 11.65 -3.64
CA THR A 94 9.79 11.30 -5.05
C THR A 94 10.97 10.33 -5.15
N PRO A 95 10.78 9.10 -5.62
CA PRO A 95 11.89 8.17 -5.78
C PRO A 95 12.91 8.80 -6.75
N GLN A 96 14.19 8.89 -6.34
CA GLN A 96 15.24 9.32 -7.26
C GLN A 96 15.44 8.24 -8.32
N PRO A 97 15.54 8.60 -9.61
CA PRO A 97 15.83 7.63 -10.65
C PRO A 97 17.19 6.98 -10.39
N VAL A 98 17.20 5.66 -10.23
CA VAL A 98 18.41 4.87 -10.08
C VAL A 98 19.24 5.03 -11.36
N GLY A 99 20.37 5.73 -11.27
CA GLY A 99 21.30 5.88 -12.39
C GLY A 99 21.70 4.49 -12.90
N ARG A 100 21.34 4.17 -14.14
CA ARG A 100 21.80 2.95 -14.83
C ARG A 100 23.34 3.04 -14.92
N ARG A 101 24.03 2.18 -14.19
CA ARG A 101 25.45 1.88 -14.45
C ARG A 101 25.54 0.77 -15.48
#